data_AF-A0A843I0F4-F1
#
_entry.id   AF-A0A843I0F4-F1
#
_cell.length_a   1.000
_cell.length_b   1.000
_cell.length_c   1.000
_cell.angle_alpha   90.00
_cell.angle_beta   90.00
_cell.angle_gamma   90.00
#
_symmetry.space_group_name_H-M   'P 1'
#
loop_
_entity.id
_entity.type
_entity.pdbx_description
1 polymer ?
#
loop_
_entity_poly.entity_id
_entity_poly.type
_entity_poly.pdbx_seq_one_letter_code
_entity_poly.pdbx_strand_id
1 'polypeptide(L)' 'VKEDRIKGIHISAYAQKLESENPELFKKIFSKYLERGLNPKDLPSHFEEVLNKIKSGGA' A
#
# COMPACT_ATOMS: atom_id res chain seq x y z
N VAL A 1 11.24 5.37 15.25
CA VAL A 1 10.58 4.36 14.38
C VAL A 1 10.41 5.02 13.01
N LYS A 2 10.79 4.37 11.89
CA LYS A 2 10.73 5.02 10.56
C LYS A 2 9.27 5.09 10.06
N GLU A 3 8.73 6.29 9.93
CA GLU A 3 7.35 6.55 9.47
C GLU A 3 7.07 5.98 8.07
N ASP A 4 8.09 5.86 7.21
CA ASP A 4 8.03 5.21 5.89
C ASP A 4 7.53 3.76 5.93
N ARG A 5 7.83 3.04 7.02
CA ARG A 5 7.33 1.67 7.19
C ARG A 5 5.88 1.65 7.64
N ILE A 6 5.49 2.62 8.46
CA ILE A 6 4.14 2.74 9.00
C ILE A 6 3.17 3.14 7.89
N LYS A 7 3.55 4.14 7.08
CA LYS A 7 2.77 4.58 5.91
C LYS A 7 2.81 3.60 4.74
N GLY A 8 3.60 2.53 4.79
CA GLY A 8 3.68 1.59 3.66
C GLY A 8 4.38 2.14 2.40
N ILE A 9 5.17 3.22 2.53
CA ILE A 9 5.95 3.83 1.43
C ILE A 9 6.88 2.79 0.80
N HIS A 10 7.56 2.00 1.63
CA HIS A 10 8.44 0.92 1.17
C HIS A 10 7.70 -0.16 0.35
N ILE A 11 6.43 -0.44 0.65
CA ILE A 11 5.62 -1.41 -0.08
C ILE A 11 5.24 -0.83 -1.44
N SER A 12 4.84 0.45 -1.50
CA SER A 12 4.55 1.15 -2.76
C SER A 12 5.78 1.18 -3.68
N ALA A 13 6.94 1.53 -3.14
CA ALA A 13 8.20 1.53 -3.88
C ALA A 13 8.57 0.12 -4.38
N TYR A 14 8.42 -0.90 -3.53
CA TYR A 14 8.69 -2.28 -3.93
C TYR A 14 7.70 -2.77 -4.99
N ALA A 15 6.41 -2.50 -4.82
CA ALA A 15 5.36 -2.78 -5.78
C ALA A 15 5.64 -2.20 -7.15
N GLN A 16 6.04 -0.92 -7.21
CA GLN A 16 6.35 -0.24 -8.46
C GLN A 16 7.58 -0.86 -9.15
N LYS A 17 8.63 -1.14 -8.38
CA LYS A 17 9.84 -1.80 -8.89
C LYS A 17 9.54 -3.21 -9.41
N LEU A 18 8.76 -3.98 -8.65
CA LEU A 18 8.41 -5.36 -8.98
C LEU A 18 7.46 -5.44 -10.18
N GLU A 19 6.55 -4.48 -10.35
CA GLU A 19 5.68 -4.44 -11.52
C GLU A 19 6.48 -4.18 -12.81
N SER A 20 7.50 -3.30 -12.77
CA SER A 20 8.40 -3.07 -13.90
C SER A 20 9.37 -4.22 -14.14
N GLU A 21 9.96 -4.81 -13.09
CA GLU A 21 10.89 -5.92 -13.26
C GLU A 21 10.17 -7.22 -13.61
N ASN A 22 9.12 -7.57 -12.87
CA ASN A 22 8.51 -8.90 -12.84
C ASN A 22 7.00 -8.81 -12.53
N PRO A 23 6.16 -8.46 -13.51
CA PRO A 23 4.72 -8.26 -13.32
C PRO A 23 3.97 -9.52 -12.86
N GLU A 24 4.47 -10.71 -13.21
CA GLU A 24 3.92 -11.99 -12.75
C GLU A 24 4.10 -12.18 -11.24
N LEU A 25 5.30 -11.89 -10.76
CA LEU A 25 5.69 -11.99 -9.36
C LEU A 25 4.98 -10.93 -8.53
N PHE A 26 4.80 -9.72 -9.10
CA PHE A 26 3.93 -8.68 -8.54
C PHE A 26 2.50 -9.18 -8.32
N LYS A 27 1.85 -9.73 -9.35
CA LYS A 27 0.50 -10.28 -9.20
C LYS A 27 0.45 -11.42 -8.17
N LYS A 28 1.49 -12.25 -8.07
CA LYS A 28 1.55 -13.37 -7.13
C LYS A 28 1.70 -12.92 -5.68
N ILE A 29 2.59 -11.95 -5.42
CA ILE A 29 2.83 -11.40 -4.07
C ILE A 29 1.66 -10.52 -3.63
N PHE A 30 1.18 -9.66 -4.52
CA PHE A 30 0.11 -8.73 -4.24
C PHE A 30 -1.28 -9.28 -4.61
N SER A 31 -1.41 -10.59 -4.89
CA SER A 31 -2.70 -11.22 -5.24
C SER A 31 -3.78 -10.86 -4.24
N LYS A 32 -3.51 -11.04 -2.95
CA LYS A 32 -4.47 -10.71 -1.88
C LYS A 32 -4.83 -9.22 -1.78
N TYR A 33 -3.92 -8.33 -2.18
CA TYR A 33 -4.19 -6.89 -2.24
C TYR A 33 -5.11 -6.58 -3.41
N LEU A 34 -4.80 -7.11 -4.59
CA LEU A 34 -5.60 -6.96 -5.81
C LEU A 34 -7.00 -7.59 -5.66
N GLU A 35 -7.09 -8.76 -5.02
CA GLU A 35 -8.37 -9.43 -4.71
C GLU A 35 -9.27 -8.59 -3.81
N ARG A 36 -8.68 -7.72 -2.98
CA ARG A 36 -9.41 -6.78 -2.11
C ARG A 36 -9.66 -5.43 -2.79
N GLY A 37 -9.29 -5.27 -4.07
CA GLY A 37 -9.37 -4.00 -4.80
C GLY A 37 -8.38 -2.94 -4.30
N LEU A 38 -7.35 -3.35 -3.55
CA LEU A 38 -6.36 -2.47 -2.95
C LEU A 38 -5.07 -2.50 -3.77
N ASN A 39 -4.66 -1.33 -4.26
CA ASN A 39 -3.42 -1.20 -5.01
C ASN A 39 -2.24 -0.95 -4.04
N PRO A 40 -1.18 -1.78 -4.06
CA PRO A 40 -0.05 -1.60 -3.16
C PRO A 40 0.74 -0.31 -3.43
N LYS A 41 0.61 0.27 -4.63
CA LYS A 41 1.13 1.60 -4.97
C LYS A 41 0.43 2.73 -4.23
N ASP A 42 -0.88 2.57 -4.01
CA ASP A 42 -1.76 3.55 -3.35
C ASP A 42 -1.85 3.34 -1.84
N LEU A 43 -1.18 2.30 -1.33
CA LEU A 43 -1.12 1.98 0.09
C LEU A 43 -0.80 3.17 1.01
N PRO A 44 0.20 4.03 0.72
CA PRO A 44 0.47 5.21 1.54
C PRO A 44 -0.66 6.23 1.55
N SER A 45 -1.27 6.48 0.40
CA SER A 45 -2.42 7.38 0.29
C SER A 45 -3.63 6.83 1.07
N HIS A 46 -3.93 5.54 0.89
CA HIS A 46 -5.00 4.86 1.61
C HIS A 46 -4.78 4.86 3.13
N PHE A 47 -3.53 4.69 3.57
CA PHE A 47 -3.18 4.76 4.98
C PHE A 47 -3.47 6.15 5.57
N GLU A 48 -3.09 7.22 4.87
CA GLU A 48 -3.34 8.59 5.33
C GLU A 48 -4.84 8.92 5.37
N GLU A 49 -5.60 8.49 4.35
CA GLU A 49 -7.06 8.61 4.31
C GLU A 49 -7.74 7.90 5.48
N VAL A 50 -7.35 6.65 5.76
CA VAL A 50 -7.89 5.87 6.88
C VAL A 50 -7.50 6.48 8.22
N LEU A 51 -6.24 6.90 8.36
CA LEU A 51 -5.76 7.57 9.57
C LEU A 51 -6.55 8.85 9.83
N ASN A 52 -6.80 9.65 8.79
CA ASN A 52 -7.58 10.88 8.91
C ASN A 52 -9.05 10.59 9.25
N LYS A 53 -9.66 9.58 8.63
CA LYS A 53 -11.01 9.11 8.99
C LYS A 53 -11.11 8.68 10.46
N ILE A 54 -10.14 7.92 10.96
CA ILE A 54 -10.11 7.50 12.37
C ILE A 54 -9.94 8.72 13.29
N LYS A 55 -9.03 9.64 12.91
CA LYS A 55 -8.78 10.86 13.68
C LYS A 55 -9.99 11.81 13.72
N SER A 56 -10.78 11.86 12.65
CA SER A 56 -11.98 12.70 12.55
C SER A 56 -13.25 12.01 13.07
N GLY A 57 -13.30 10.68 13.10
CA GLY A 57 -14.46 9.90 13.54
C GLY A 57 -14.43 9.49 15.02
N GLY A 58 -13.35 9.80 15.74
CA GLY A 58 -13.29 9.72 17.19
C GLY A 58 -13.73 11.04 17.83
N ALA A 59 -15.03 11.30 17.86
CA ALA A 59 -15.67 12.37 18.61
C ALA A 59 -16.89 11.80 19.35
#